data_AF-A0A1V2PB33-F1
#
_entry.id   AF-A0A1V2PB33-F1
#
_cell.length_a   1.000
_cell.length_b   1.000
_cell.length_c   1.000
_cell.angle_alpha   90.00
_cell.angle_beta   90.00
_cell.angle_gamma   90.00
#
_symmetry.space_group_name_H-M   'P 1'
#
loop_
_entity.id
_entity.type
_entity.pdbx_description
1 polymer ?
#
loop_
_entity_poly.entity_id
_entity_poly.type
_entity_poly.pdbx_seq_one_letter_code
_entity_poly.pdbx_strand_id
1 'polypeptide(L)'
;MSRSWSGGSTRAWRRIRARVLARDGHRCQVQLDGCTLTATEVHHTRGRAITGDDERYLVASCKPCNLKIGDPSKRDPSPTPHSSW
;
A
#
# COMPACT_ATOMS: atom_id res chain seq x y z
N MET A 1 13.65 13.13 16.52
CA MET A 1 12.86 12.58 15.39
C MET A 1 13.82 12.20 14.28
N SER A 2 13.71 11.00 13.69
CA SER A 2 14.67 10.51 12.70
C SER A 2 14.64 11.35 11.41
N ARG A 3 15.81 11.67 10.85
CA ARG A 3 15.96 12.47 9.61
C ARG A 3 15.31 11.82 8.37
N SER A 4 14.83 10.58 8.47
CA SER A 4 14.24 9.83 7.36
C SER A 4 12.84 10.31 6.95
N TRP A 5 12.17 11.15 7.75
CA TRP A 5 10.79 11.61 7.48
C TRP A 5 10.69 13.08 7.03
N SER A 6 11.80 13.80 6.88
CA SER A 6 11.78 15.25 6.58
C SER A 6 11.43 15.59 5.13
N GLY A 7 11.52 14.64 4.18
CA GLY A 7 11.37 14.92 2.75
C GLY A 7 9.99 14.64 2.13
N GLY A 8 9.07 14.02 2.88
CA GLY A 8 7.81 13.51 2.32
C GLY A 8 8.05 12.54 1.14
N SER A 9 7.03 12.37 0.29
CA SER A 9 7.15 11.54 -0.91
C SER A 9 8.03 12.18 -2.00
N THR A 10 8.80 11.38 -2.74
CA THR A 10 9.60 11.88 -3.87
C THR A 10 8.71 12.41 -5.00
N ARG A 11 9.22 13.34 -5.82
CA ARG A 11 8.48 13.86 -6.98
C ARG A 11 8.13 12.74 -7.98
N ALA A 12 9.03 11.78 -8.17
CA ALA A 12 8.80 10.62 -9.03
C ALA A 12 7.59 9.79 -8.54
N TRP A 13 7.54 9.50 -7.23
CA TRP A 13 6.42 8.75 -6.64
C TRP A 13 5.08 9.49 -6.82
N ARG A 14 5.05 10.81 -6.62
CA ARG A 14 3.80 11.60 -6.80
C ARG A 14 3.25 11.48 -8.22
N ARG A 15 4.11 11.43 -9.25
CA ARG A 15 3.70 11.27 -10.65
C ARG A 15 3.13 9.87 -10.91
N ILE A 16 3.83 8.83 -10.45
CA ILE A 16 3.40 7.44 -10.56
C ILE A 16 2.05 7.25 -9.86
N ARG A 17 1.93 7.74 -8.62
CA ARG A 17 0.69 7.67 -7.84
C ARG A 17 -0.48 8.33 -8.57
N ALA A 18 -0.27 9.51 -9.15
CA ALA A 18 -1.33 10.21 -9.90
C ALA A 18 -1.75 9.41 -11.15
N ARG A 19 -0.82 8.81 -11.88
CA ARG A 19 -1.13 7.96 -13.05
C ARG A 19 -1.93 6.72 -12.69
N VAL A 20 -1.53 6.01 -11.64
CA VAL A 20 -2.24 4.79 -11.20
C VAL A 20 -3.66 5.12 -10.74
N LEU A 21 -3.84 6.20 -9.97
CA LEU A 21 -5.17 6.66 -9.57
C LEU A 21 -6.04 7.03 -10.77
N ALA A 22 -5.47 7.73 -11.76
CA ALA A 22 -6.20 8.11 -12.98
C ALA A 22 -6.54 6.89 -13.85
N ARG A 23 -5.59 5.96 -14.05
CA ARG A 23 -5.77 4.70 -14.79
C ARG A 23 -6.93 3.89 -14.22
N ASP A 24 -7.00 3.79 -12.90
CA ASP A 24 -8.01 2.99 -12.20
C ASP A 24 -9.29 3.79 -11.91
N GLY A 25 -9.44 5.00 -12.49
CA GLY A 25 -10.64 5.84 -12.38
C GLY A 25 -10.96 6.26 -10.94
N HIS A 26 -9.94 6.42 -10.10
CA HIS A 26 -10.08 6.67 -8.66
C HIS A 26 -10.96 5.65 -7.92
N ARG A 27 -11.10 4.43 -8.46
CA ARG A 27 -11.85 3.34 -7.83
C ARG A 27 -10.89 2.36 -7.17
N CYS A 28 -11.22 1.96 -5.94
CA CYS A 28 -10.47 0.95 -5.21
C CYS A 28 -10.53 -0.39 -5.94
N GLN A 29 -9.36 -0.94 -6.28
CA GLN A 29 -9.22 -2.23 -6.95
C GLN A 29 -9.05 -3.39 -5.96
N VAL A 30 -8.66 -3.10 -4.71
CA VAL A 30 -8.40 -4.13 -3.69
C VAL A 30 -9.70 -4.72 -3.12
N GLN A 31 -10.72 -3.89 -2.87
CA GLN A 31 -12.08 -4.29 -2.50
C GLN A 31 -12.20 -5.31 -1.35
N LEU A 32 -11.36 -5.17 -0.31
CA LEU A 32 -11.51 -5.95 0.93
C LEU A 32 -12.76 -5.51 1.70
N ASP A 33 -13.18 -6.34 2.66
CA ASP A 33 -14.20 -5.97 3.64
C ASP A 33 -13.85 -4.65 4.35
N GLY A 34 -14.82 -3.72 4.39
CA GLY A 34 -14.64 -2.33 4.83
C GLY A 34 -14.21 -1.33 3.75
N CYS A 35 -14.24 -1.71 2.47
CA CYS A 35 -13.86 -0.83 1.35
C CYS A 35 -14.81 0.37 1.18
N THR A 36 -14.27 1.57 1.00
CA THR A 36 -15.04 2.80 0.71
C THR A 36 -15.25 3.09 -0.77
N LEU A 37 -14.85 2.16 -1.65
CA LEU A 37 -14.86 2.24 -3.12
C LEU A 37 -14.01 3.37 -3.76
N THR A 38 -13.78 4.47 -3.05
CA THR A 38 -13.00 5.62 -3.53
C THR A 38 -11.53 5.43 -3.20
N ALA A 39 -10.69 5.34 -4.22
CA ALA A 39 -9.25 5.22 -4.04
C ALA A 39 -8.60 6.58 -3.78
N THR A 40 -7.86 6.63 -2.68
CA THR A 40 -7.07 7.79 -2.26
C THR A 40 -5.59 7.44 -2.11
N GLU A 41 -5.24 6.17 -2.24
CA GLU A 41 -3.90 5.62 -2.06
C GLU A 41 -3.58 4.66 -3.22
N VAL A 42 -2.32 4.26 -3.31
CA VAL A 42 -1.84 3.27 -4.28
C VAL A 42 -1.13 2.18 -3.49
N HIS A 43 -1.50 0.93 -3.78
CA HIS A 43 -1.00 -0.25 -3.12
C HIS A 43 -0.07 -1.03 -4.06
N HIS A 44 1.10 -1.43 -3.55
CA HIS A 44 1.99 -2.37 -4.24
C HIS A 44 1.45 -3.78 -4.11
N THR A 45 1.11 -4.45 -5.21
CA THR A 45 0.59 -5.83 -5.21
C THR A 45 1.66 -6.89 -4.98
N ARG A 46 2.94 -6.50 -5.09
CA ARG A 46 4.12 -7.31 -4.77
C ARG A 46 5.06 -6.48 -3.91
N GLY A 47 5.98 -7.15 -3.21
CA GLY A 47 6.98 -6.45 -2.39
C GLY A 47 7.72 -5.37 -3.17
N ARG A 48 7.75 -4.15 -2.63
CA ARG A 48 8.44 -3.00 -3.24
C ARG A 48 9.93 -3.27 -3.48
N ALA A 49 10.56 -4.09 -2.63
CA ALA A 49 11.96 -4.50 -2.82
C ALA A 49 12.20 -5.32 -4.10
N ILE A 50 11.16 -5.99 -4.62
CA ILE A 50 11.24 -6.85 -5.81
C ILE A 50 10.90 -6.07 -7.07
N THR A 51 9.85 -5.24 -6.99
CA THR A 51 9.25 -4.59 -8.17
C THR A 51 9.54 -3.09 -8.26
N GLY A 52 10.13 -2.50 -7.23
CA GLY A 52 10.27 -1.06 -7.11
C GLY A 52 8.91 -0.37 -7.14
N ASP A 53 8.83 0.70 -7.92
CA ASP A 53 7.60 1.48 -8.14
C ASP A 53 7.07 1.28 -9.58
N ASP A 54 7.24 0.08 -10.15
CA ASP A 54 6.72 -0.29 -11.47
C ASP A 54 5.18 -0.29 -11.47
N GLU A 55 4.59 0.56 -12.32
CA GLU A 55 3.14 0.79 -12.42
C GLU A 55 2.32 -0.48 -12.66
N ARG A 56 2.93 -1.53 -13.24
CA ARG A 56 2.28 -2.84 -13.46
C ARG A 56 1.97 -3.60 -12.16
N TYR A 57 2.69 -3.30 -11.09
CA TYR A 57 2.51 -3.91 -9.77
C TYR A 57 1.91 -2.93 -8.76
N LEU A 58 1.27 -1.87 -9.25
CA LEU A 58 0.58 -0.86 -8.46
C LEU A 58 -0.90 -0.85 -8.82
N VAL A 59 -1.76 -0.74 -7.80
CA VAL A 59 -3.21 -0.60 -7.97
C VAL A 59 -3.76 0.51 -7.08
N ALA A 60 -4.79 1.20 -7.53
CA ALA A 60 -5.50 2.18 -6.73
C ALA A 60 -6.24 1.50 -5.57
N SER A 61 -6.11 2.07 -4.37
CA SER A 61 -6.68 1.53 -3.14
C SER A 61 -7.30 2.64 -2.29
N CYS A 62 -8.38 2.32 -1.59
CA CYS A 62 -8.84 3.18 -0.51
C CYS A 62 -7.94 2.97 0.72
N LYS A 63 -7.84 3.99 1.57
CA LYS A 63 -7.01 3.93 2.78
C LYS A 63 -7.29 2.69 3.67
N PRO A 64 -8.56 2.32 3.96
CA PRO A 64 -8.83 1.12 4.75
C PRO A 64 -8.27 -0.16 4.13
N CYS A 65 -8.45 -0.35 2.81
CA CYS A 65 -7.93 -1.53 2.14
C CYS A 65 -6.39 -1.55 2.13
N ASN A 66 -5.74 -0.42 1.85
CA ASN A 66 -4.28 -0.34 1.83
C ASN A 66 -3.65 -0.66 3.20
N LEU A 67 -4.28 -0.22 4.29
CA LEU A 67 -3.83 -0.55 5.65
C LEU A 67 -4.10 -2.01 6.02
N LYS A 68 -5.28 -2.55 5.66
CA LYS A 68 -5.71 -3.91 6.02
C LYS A 68 -4.86 -4.98 5.32
N ILE A 69 -4.48 -4.76 4.07
CA ILE A 69 -3.63 -5.71 3.33
C ILE A 69 -2.16 -5.62 3.77
N GLY A 70 -1.69 -4.42 4.16
CA GLY A 70 -0.35 -4.22 4.67
C GLY A 70 0.76 -4.44 3.62
N ASP A 71 1.91 -4.94 4.07
CA ASP A 71 3.05 -5.26 3.21
C ASP A 71 2.86 -6.66 2.62
N PRO A 72 2.71 -6.80 1.28
CA PRO A 72 2.46 -8.09 0.65
C PRO A 72 3.62 -9.09 0.80
N SER A 73 4.80 -8.64 1.23
CA SER A 73 5.95 -9.52 1.49
C SER A 73 5.97 -10.10 2.91
N LYS A 74 5.18 -9.55 3.83
CA LYS A 74 5.16 -10.01 5.22
C LYS A 74 4.12 -11.12 5.37
N ARG A 75 4.58 -12.25 5.90
CA ARG A 75 3.70 -13.27 6.46
C ARG A 75 3.47 -12.95 7.93
N ASP A 76 2.25 -13.10 8.41
CA ASP A 76 1.97 -12.98 9.85
C ASP A 76 2.89 -13.94 10.62
N PRO A 77 3.63 -13.44 11.62
CA PRO A 77 4.43 -14.32 12.45
C PRO A 77 3.50 -15.26 13.21
N SER A 78 3.95 -16.50 13.44
CA SER A 78 3.23 -17.42 14.32
C SER A 78 3.04 -16.75 15.70
N PRO A 79 1.84 -16.81 16.29
CA PRO A 79 1.60 -16.26 17.63
C PRO A 79 2.61 -16.86 18.62
N THR A 80 3.34 -16.00 19.32
CA THR A 80 4.22 -16.42 20.41
C THR A 80 3.45 -16.38 21.73
N PRO A 81 3.29 -17.50 22.46
CA PRO A 81 2.70 -17.46 23.79
C PRO A 81 3.63 -16.68 24.72
N HIS A 82 3.15 -15.54 25.23
CA HIS A 82 3.93 -14.65 26.11
C HIS A 82 3.74 -14.96 27.61
N SER A 83 2.79 -15.84 27.95
CA SER A 83 2.53 -16.26 29.33
C SER A 83 2.55 -17.79 29.43
N SER A 84 3.49 -18.32 30.20
CA SER A 84 3.35 -19.64 30.83
C SER A 84 2.80 -19.41 32.24
N TRP A 85 1.60 -19.93 32.51
CA TRP A 85 1.08 -20.03 33.88
C TRP A 85 1.63 -21.28 34.55
#